data_AF-A0AAD5C9A0-F1
#
_entry.id   AF-A0AAD5C9A0-F1
#
_cell.length_a   1.000
_cell.length_b   1.000
_cell.length_c   1.000
_cell.angle_alpha   90.00
_cell.angle_beta   90.00
_cell.angle_gamma   90.00
#
_symmetry.space_group_name_H-M   'P 1'
#
loop_
_entity.id
_entity.type
_entity.pdbx_description
1 polymer ?
#
loop_
_entity_poly.entity_id
_entity_poly.type
_entity_poly.pdbx_seq_one_letter_code
_entity_poly.pdbx_strand_id
1 'polypeptide(L)'
;MMSDVETRTQFAKVCDLEELITLIQNFLITGDILVCSTETSSEALSLPDSKASLHELVVGAVFLASVCDAFNRVEFLCEMSYTLSRIASSSTLTLLHVFAYVCGEKLLNNSENNLIMTVIKSLVIFCERENVSSGFPSCAKCPFSIGAVSMEELASLLLKKLGDCSIHMNGMMTYKSLTVPDDALSDLGDVMSLMELLATKMV
;
A
#
# COMPACT_ATOMS: atom_id res chain seq x y z
N MET A 1 -9.76 7.03 17.70
CA MET A 1 -10.29 8.39 17.51
C MET A 1 -11.50 8.38 16.58
N MET A 2 -11.41 7.83 15.36
CA MET A 2 -12.54 7.74 14.41
C MET A 2 -13.59 6.65 14.71
N SER A 3 -13.45 5.95 15.83
CA SER A 3 -14.40 4.94 16.33
C SER A 3 -15.67 5.55 16.91
N ASP A 4 -15.61 6.81 17.36
CA ASP A 4 -16.75 7.56 17.88
C ASP A 4 -17.60 8.13 16.73
N VAL A 5 -18.92 7.92 16.80
CA VAL A 5 -19.84 8.27 15.71
C VAL A 5 -19.96 9.80 15.57
N GLU A 6 -20.04 10.53 16.67
CA GLU A 6 -20.18 11.99 16.65
C GLU A 6 -18.93 12.64 16.05
N THR A 7 -17.75 12.21 16.49
CA THR A 7 -16.46 12.64 15.94
C THR A 7 -16.38 12.36 14.43
N ARG A 8 -16.79 11.17 13.98
CA ARG A 8 -16.79 10.80 12.56
C ARG A 8 -17.78 11.64 11.75
N THR A 9 -18.95 11.94 12.29
CA THR A 9 -19.96 12.78 11.64
C THR A 9 -19.51 14.22 11.53
N GLN A 10 -18.86 14.78 12.56
CA GLN A 10 -18.30 16.13 12.50
C GLN A 10 -17.13 16.19 11.51
N PHE A 11 -16.27 15.18 11.52
CA PHE A 11 -15.15 15.06 10.60
C PHE A 11 -15.60 15.10 9.13
N ALA A 12 -16.62 14.30 8.78
CA ALA A 12 -17.17 14.25 7.42
C ALA A 12 -17.85 15.56 6.96
N LYS A 13 -18.22 16.46 7.89
CA LYS A 13 -18.82 17.77 7.55
C LYS A 13 -17.77 18.84 7.24
N VAL A 14 -16.56 18.69 7.75
CA VAL A 14 -15.53 19.74 7.74
C VAL A 14 -14.40 19.42 6.76
N CYS A 15 -14.20 18.15 6.44
CA CYS A 15 -13.05 17.68 5.69
C CYS A 15 -13.47 16.95 4.41
N ASP A 16 -12.83 17.29 3.29
CA ASP A 16 -12.84 16.42 2.11
C ASP A 16 -11.99 15.18 2.42
N LEU A 17 -12.66 14.04 2.47
CA LEU A 17 -12.06 12.77 2.87
C LEU A 17 -10.97 12.32 1.89
N GLU A 18 -11.17 12.51 0.59
CA GLU A 18 -10.22 12.03 -0.42
C GLU A 18 -8.98 12.92 -0.48
N GLU A 19 -9.18 14.23 -0.35
CA GLU A 19 -8.09 15.20 -0.25
C GLU A 19 -7.23 14.92 0.99
N LEU A 20 -7.85 14.65 2.15
CA LEU A 20 -7.10 14.32 3.35
C LEU A 20 -6.33 13.00 3.22
N ILE A 21 -6.98 11.94 2.72
CA ILE A 21 -6.33 10.64 2.52
C ILE A 21 -5.09 10.84 1.64
N THR A 22 -5.24 11.56 0.52
CA THR A 22 -4.15 11.87 -0.40
C THR A 22 -3.04 12.66 0.28
N LEU A 23 -3.38 13.67 1.08
CA LEU A 23 -2.41 14.48 1.83
C LEU A 23 -1.58 13.63 2.79
N ILE A 24 -2.22 12.74 3.55
CA ILE A 24 -1.52 11.87 4.51
C ILE A 24 -0.69 10.82 3.77
N GLN A 25 -1.19 10.23 2.68
CA GLN A 25 -0.42 9.30 1.87
C GLN A 25 0.87 9.96 1.34
N ASN A 26 0.76 11.18 0.78
CA ASN A 26 1.93 11.94 0.33
C ASN A 26 2.90 12.20 1.47
N PHE A 27 2.41 12.62 2.64
CA PHE A 27 3.22 12.79 3.85
C PHE A 27 3.96 11.50 4.24
N LEU A 28 3.30 10.34 4.19
CA LEU A 28 3.91 9.06 4.55
C LEU A 28 4.92 8.56 3.50
N ILE A 29 4.77 8.95 2.23
CA ILE A 29 5.72 8.61 1.16
C ILE A 29 6.95 9.51 1.22
N THR A 30 6.75 10.82 1.28
CA THR A 30 7.86 11.78 1.18
C THR A 30 8.48 12.08 2.53
N GLY A 31 7.71 11.99 3.61
CA GLY A 31 8.09 12.43 4.94
C GLY A 31 8.24 13.95 5.06
N ASP A 32 7.72 14.73 4.12
CA ASP A 32 7.88 16.19 4.13
C ASP A 32 6.91 16.84 5.12
N ILE A 33 7.45 17.64 6.04
CA ILE A 33 6.65 18.47 6.94
C ILE A 33 6.43 19.83 6.27
N LEU A 34 5.17 20.12 5.96
CA LEU A 34 4.72 21.43 5.50
C LEU A 34 4.46 22.33 6.72
N VAL A 35 5.25 23.40 6.85
CA VAL A 35 5.02 24.41 7.90
C VAL A 35 4.12 25.50 7.33
N CYS A 36 2.86 25.57 7.77
CA CYS A 36 1.99 26.68 7.41
C CYS A 36 2.41 27.94 8.15
N SER A 37 3.02 28.89 7.44
CA SER A 37 3.28 30.22 7.97
C SER A 37 1.96 30.98 8.06
N THR A 38 1.47 31.24 9.27
CA THR A 38 0.25 32.02 9.51
C THR A 38 0.40 33.51 9.21
N GLU A 39 1.59 33.94 8.80
CA GLU A 39 1.97 35.34 8.63
C GLU A 39 2.22 35.68 7.16
N THR A 40 1.25 35.44 6.29
CA THR A 40 0.85 36.33 5.17
C THR A 40 -0.18 35.65 4.27
N SER A 41 -1.17 36.44 3.89
CA SER A 41 -2.23 36.17 2.90
C SER A 41 -1.79 35.38 1.66
N SER A 42 -2.62 34.39 1.31
CA SER A 42 -2.81 33.76 -0.02
C SER A 42 -1.77 32.72 -0.50
N GLU A 43 -2.21 31.45 -0.49
CA GLU A 43 -1.92 30.42 -1.50
C GLU A 43 -0.45 30.03 -1.79
N ALA A 44 0.48 30.23 -0.87
CA ALA A 44 1.81 29.63 -0.97
C ALA A 44 1.97 28.52 0.09
N LEU A 45 1.70 27.27 -0.30
CA LEU A 45 2.17 26.11 0.45
C LEU A 45 3.70 26.20 0.55
N SER A 46 4.20 26.41 1.76
CA SER A 46 5.62 26.60 2.06
C SER A 46 6.47 25.40 1.60
N LEU A 47 7.74 25.65 1.27
CA LEU A 47 8.72 24.60 0.98
C LEU A 47 8.87 23.65 2.20
N PRO A 48 9.15 22.35 1.98
CA PRO A 48 9.42 21.40 3.06
C PRO A 48 10.58 21.89 3.92
N ASP A 49 10.32 22.14 5.20
CA ASP A 49 11.32 22.71 6.12
C ASP A 49 12.16 21.60 6.79
N SER A 50 11.61 20.39 6.89
CA SER A 50 12.29 19.22 7.45
C SER A 50 11.61 17.90 7.09
N LYS A 51 12.34 16.79 7.31
CA LYS A 51 11.81 15.43 7.20
C LYS A 51 11.21 14.98 8.54
N ALA A 52 10.07 14.32 8.48
CA ALA A 52 9.40 13.72 9.60
C ALA A 52 10.23 12.61 10.24
N SER A 53 10.22 12.59 11.57
CA SER A 53 10.71 11.48 12.36
C SER A 53 9.83 10.24 12.19
N LEU A 54 10.38 9.06 12.51
CA LEU A 54 9.60 7.81 12.47
C LEU A 54 8.35 7.87 13.35
N HIS A 55 8.41 8.54 14.50
CA HIS A 55 7.26 8.68 15.39
C HIS A 55 6.12 9.48 14.71
N GLU A 56 6.45 10.57 14.03
CA GLU A 56 5.46 11.38 13.29
C GLU A 56 4.85 10.60 12.13
N LEU A 57 5.66 9.83 11.39
CA LEU A 57 5.17 8.92 10.35
C LEU A 57 4.24 7.85 10.91
N VAL A 58 4.58 7.27 12.07
CA VAL A 58 3.73 6.27 12.73
C VAL A 58 2.40 6.88 13.15
N VAL A 59 2.39 8.10 13.72
CA VAL A 59 1.15 8.80 14.06
C VAL A 59 0.30 9.05 12.81
N GLY A 60 0.92 9.52 11.72
CA GLY A 60 0.25 9.68 10.43
C GLY A 60 -0.34 8.39 9.89
N ALA A 61 0.37 7.27 9.99
CA ALA A 61 -0.09 5.96 9.55
C ALA A 61 -1.24 5.42 10.40
N VAL A 62 -1.18 5.58 11.73
CA VAL A 62 -2.31 5.24 12.62
C VAL A 62 -3.54 6.06 12.27
N PHE A 63 -3.35 7.36 12.01
CA PHE A 63 -4.44 8.25 11.64
C PHE A 63 -5.06 7.86 10.30
N LEU A 64 -4.25 7.66 9.26
CA LEU A 64 -4.72 7.20 7.95
C LEU A 64 -5.48 5.88 8.05
N ALA A 65 -4.90 4.88 8.72
CA ALA A 65 -5.55 3.58 8.88
C ALA A 65 -6.87 3.67 9.65
N SER A 66 -6.92 4.50 10.69
CA SER A 66 -8.15 4.72 11.46
C SER A 66 -9.24 5.40 10.63
N VAL A 67 -8.88 6.36 9.77
CA VAL A 67 -9.82 7.03 8.87
C VAL A 67 -10.33 6.04 7.83
N CYS A 68 -9.44 5.34 7.14
CA CYS A 68 -9.80 4.33 6.14
C CYS A 68 -10.70 3.23 6.73
N ASP A 69 -10.40 2.71 7.92
CA ASP A 69 -11.24 1.71 8.59
C ASP A 69 -12.63 2.27 8.93
N ALA A 70 -12.68 3.49 9.47
CA ALA A 70 -13.92 4.10 9.93
C ALA A 70 -14.88 4.49 8.79
N PHE A 71 -14.34 4.78 7.61
CA PHE A 71 -15.11 5.11 6.41
C PHE A 71 -15.21 3.97 5.39
N ASN A 72 -14.71 2.77 5.74
CA ASN A 72 -14.68 1.60 4.86
C ASN A 72 -13.97 1.87 3.51
N ARG A 73 -12.86 2.60 3.58
CA ARG A 73 -11.99 2.98 2.46
C ARG A 73 -10.63 2.25 2.55
N VAL A 74 -10.66 0.93 2.75
CA VAL A 74 -9.47 0.10 2.97
C VAL A 74 -8.66 -0.08 1.68
N GLU A 75 -9.28 0.12 0.51
CA GLU A 75 -8.64 0.10 -0.80
C GLU A 75 -7.43 1.05 -0.88
N PHE A 76 -7.50 2.26 -0.32
CA PHE A 76 -6.35 3.19 -0.28
C PHE A 76 -5.19 2.67 0.57
N LEU A 77 -5.48 1.89 1.61
CA LEU A 77 -4.42 1.26 2.41
C LEU A 77 -3.76 0.11 1.65
N CYS A 78 -4.49 -0.61 0.80
CA CYS A 78 -3.92 -1.62 -0.08
C CYS A 78 -2.94 -0.97 -1.07
N GLU A 79 -3.36 0.09 -1.76
CA GLU A 79 -2.51 0.85 -2.70
C GLU A 79 -1.29 1.46 -2.02
N MET A 80 -1.48 2.03 -0.83
CA MET A 80 -0.40 2.58 -0.03
C MET A 80 0.57 1.48 0.41
N SER A 81 0.05 0.31 0.82
CA SER A 81 0.87 -0.83 1.22
C SER A 81 1.73 -1.34 0.08
N TYR A 82 1.18 -1.40 -1.12
CA TYR A 82 1.94 -1.71 -2.34
C TYR A 82 3.04 -0.68 -2.57
N THR A 83 2.70 0.62 -2.53
CA THR A 83 3.65 1.72 -2.74
C THR A 83 4.81 1.67 -1.75
N LEU A 84 4.53 1.47 -0.47
CA LEU A 84 5.53 1.36 0.60
C LEU A 84 6.41 0.11 0.45
N SER A 85 5.85 -1.01 -0.02
CA SER A 85 6.58 -2.27 -0.23
C SER A 85 7.67 -2.13 -1.31
N ARG A 86 7.50 -1.22 -2.27
CA ARG A 86 8.54 -0.91 -3.27
C ARG A 86 9.77 -0.26 -2.65
N ILE A 87 9.58 0.58 -1.63
CA ILE A 87 10.65 1.36 -0.99
C ILE A 87 11.48 0.47 -0.04
N ALA A 88 10.85 -0.47 0.66
CA ALA A 88 11.47 -1.47 1.55
C ALA A 88 12.52 -0.93 2.55
N SER A 89 12.17 0.13 3.28
CA SER A 89 12.94 0.61 4.43
C SER A 89 12.37 0.08 5.76
N SER A 90 13.13 0.25 6.85
CA SER A 90 12.68 -0.21 8.19
C SER A 90 11.48 0.61 8.65
N SER A 91 11.46 1.89 8.29
CA SER A 91 10.31 2.77 8.43
C SER A 91 9.12 2.23 7.65
N THR A 92 9.25 1.84 6.37
CA THR A 92 8.11 1.35 5.58
C THR A 92 7.55 0.04 6.15
N LEU A 93 8.40 -0.88 6.63
CA LEU A 93 7.93 -2.09 7.33
C LEU A 93 7.14 -1.75 8.60
N THR A 94 7.59 -0.74 9.35
CA THR A 94 6.87 -0.25 10.53
C THR A 94 5.48 0.28 10.14
N LEU A 95 5.37 1.08 9.08
CA LEU A 95 4.09 1.62 8.62
C LEU A 95 3.14 0.51 8.13
N LEU A 96 3.64 -0.48 7.40
CA LEU A 96 2.85 -1.65 6.98
C LEU A 96 2.29 -2.43 8.19
N HIS A 97 3.10 -2.60 9.24
CA HIS A 97 2.66 -3.23 10.48
C HIS A 97 1.61 -2.41 11.22
N VAL A 98 1.73 -1.07 11.22
CA VAL A 98 0.71 -0.18 11.76
C VAL A 98 -0.63 -0.37 11.02
N PHE A 99 -0.61 -0.41 9.70
CA PHE A 99 -1.82 -0.65 8.91
C PHE A 99 -2.47 -2.00 9.22
N ALA A 100 -1.67 -3.07 9.26
CA ALA A 100 -2.16 -4.40 9.62
C ALA A 100 -2.69 -4.46 11.06
N TYR A 101 -2.05 -3.75 12.00
CA TYR A 101 -2.50 -3.69 13.39
C TYR A 101 -3.85 -2.99 13.54
N VAL A 102 -4.04 -1.86 12.84
CA VAL A 102 -5.27 -1.05 12.95
C VAL A 102 -6.43 -1.69 12.18
N CYS A 103 -6.21 -2.14 10.94
CA CYS A 103 -7.28 -2.61 10.06
C CYS A 103 -7.46 -4.14 10.08
N GLY A 104 -6.48 -4.88 10.58
CA GLY A 104 -6.54 -6.34 10.73
C GLY A 104 -6.93 -7.06 9.46
N GLU A 105 -7.87 -8.01 9.60
CA GLU A 105 -8.36 -8.85 8.50
C GLU A 105 -9.01 -8.06 7.37
N LYS A 106 -9.59 -6.87 7.62
CA LYS A 106 -10.19 -6.06 6.54
C LYS A 106 -9.16 -5.67 5.50
N LEU A 107 -7.93 -5.38 5.93
CA LEU A 107 -6.81 -5.11 5.03
C LEU A 107 -6.26 -6.42 4.45
N LEU A 108 -6.00 -7.40 5.31
CA LEU A 108 -5.25 -8.61 4.95
C LEU A 108 -6.05 -9.63 4.12
N ASN A 109 -7.38 -9.59 4.18
CA ASN A 109 -8.29 -10.49 3.49
C ASN A 109 -9.11 -9.78 2.40
N ASN A 110 -8.72 -8.56 2.01
CA ASN A 110 -9.43 -7.84 0.95
C ASN A 110 -9.35 -8.64 -0.38
N SER A 111 -10.47 -9.27 -0.76
CA SER A 111 -10.55 -10.29 -1.80
C SER A 111 -10.31 -9.75 -3.21
N GLU A 112 -10.56 -8.45 -3.42
CA GLU A 112 -10.35 -7.79 -4.71
C GLU A 112 -8.85 -7.65 -5.05
N ASN A 113 -7.98 -7.73 -4.04
CA ASN A 113 -6.52 -7.55 -4.17
C ASN A 113 -5.72 -8.79 -3.75
N ASN A 114 -6.29 -10.00 -3.92
CA ASN A 114 -5.68 -11.25 -3.44
C ASN A 114 -4.21 -11.44 -3.87
N LEU A 115 -3.90 -11.20 -5.15
CA LEU A 115 -2.53 -11.38 -5.65
C LEU A 115 -1.57 -10.31 -5.09
N ILE A 116 -1.96 -9.03 -5.16
CA ILE A 116 -1.15 -7.91 -4.65
C ILE A 116 -0.89 -8.09 -3.15
N MET A 117 -1.91 -8.43 -2.37
CA MET A 117 -1.78 -8.65 -0.94
C MET A 117 -0.93 -9.89 -0.63
N THR A 118 -1.01 -10.95 -1.43
CA THR A 118 -0.11 -12.10 -1.32
C THR A 118 1.35 -11.70 -1.58
N VAL A 119 1.60 -10.86 -2.57
CA VAL A 119 2.94 -10.31 -2.86
C VAL A 119 3.44 -9.47 -1.69
N ILE A 120 2.63 -8.51 -1.20
CA ILE A 120 2.99 -7.66 -0.05
C ILE A 120 3.29 -8.51 1.18
N LYS A 121 2.41 -9.46 1.52
CA LYS A 121 2.60 -10.37 2.66
C LYS A 121 3.93 -11.12 2.58
N SER A 122 4.21 -11.69 1.42
CA SER A 122 5.43 -12.46 1.18
C SER A 122 6.69 -11.57 1.24
N LEU A 123 6.63 -10.37 0.68
CA LEU A 123 7.72 -9.38 0.72
C LEU A 123 8.01 -8.90 2.15
N VAL A 124 6.97 -8.61 2.93
CA VAL A 124 7.14 -8.22 4.34
C VAL A 124 7.85 -9.34 5.12
N ILE A 125 7.39 -10.58 4.98
CA ILE A 125 8.00 -11.73 5.65
C ILE A 125 9.44 -11.98 5.18
N PHE A 126 9.71 -11.81 3.88
CA PHE A 126 11.06 -11.89 3.34
C PHE A 126 11.97 -10.83 3.95
N CYS A 127 11.54 -9.57 3.96
CA CYS A 127 12.32 -8.46 4.51
C CYS A 127 12.56 -8.59 6.03
N GLU A 128 11.59 -9.12 6.78
CA GLU A 128 11.76 -9.43 8.21
C GLU A 128 12.77 -10.54 8.48
N ARG A 129 12.80 -11.59 7.65
CA ARG A 129 13.65 -12.78 7.87
C ARG A 129 15.08 -12.55 7.44
N GLU A 130 15.27 -11.96 6.27
CA GLU A 130 16.60 -11.77 5.69
C GLU A 130 17.31 -10.54 6.24
N ASN A 131 16.69 -9.79 7.17
CA ASN A 131 17.19 -8.51 7.68
C ASN A 131 17.60 -7.53 6.57
N VAL A 132 16.99 -7.65 5.37
CA VAL A 132 17.20 -6.74 4.23
C VAL A 132 16.96 -5.30 4.67
N SER A 133 16.06 -5.13 5.63
CA SER A 133 15.84 -3.89 6.34
C SER A 133 16.57 -3.88 7.69
N SER A 134 17.82 -3.40 7.69
CA SER A 134 18.61 -3.30 8.93
C SER A 134 17.85 -2.47 9.98
N GLY A 135 17.46 -3.11 11.10
CA GLY A 135 16.84 -2.43 12.24
C GLY A 135 15.35 -2.72 12.47
N PHE A 136 14.69 -3.55 11.65
CA PHE A 136 13.35 -4.05 11.98
C PHE A 136 13.44 -5.44 12.64
N PRO A 137 12.94 -5.63 13.88
CA PRO A 137 12.99 -6.93 14.53
C PRO A 137 12.01 -7.90 13.86
N SER A 138 12.39 -9.19 13.74
CA SER A 138 11.48 -10.22 13.24
C SER A 138 10.22 -10.30 14.11
N CYS A 139 9.04 -10.25 13.51
CA CYS A 139 7.80 -10.28 14.26
C CYS A 139 7.41 -11.72 14.61
N ALA A 140 7.35 -12.05 15.91
CA ALA A 140 7.07 -13.41 16.38
C ALA A 140 5.69 -13.95 15.97
N LYS A 141 4.70 -13.06 15.80
CA LYS A 141 3.33 -13.37 15.34
C LYS A 141 2.91 -12.37 14.27
N CYS A 142 3.67 -12.32 13.18
CA CYS A 142 3.43 -11.36 12.10
C CYS A 142 2.07 -11.61 11.45
N PRO A 143 1.16 -10.60 11.39
CA PRO A 143 -0.12 -10.75 10.71
C PRO A 143 0.03 -11.01 9.20
N PHE A 144 1.16 -10.59 8.61
CA PHE A 144 1.47 -10.86 7.20
C PHE A 144 1.90 -12.33 6.95
N SER A 145 2.22 -13.11 7.99
CA SER A 145 2.63 -14.51 7.81
C SER A 145 1.51 -15.40 7.28
N ILE A 146 0.25 -15.02 7.51
CA ILE A 146 -0.91 -15.79 7.07
C ILE A 146 -1.18 -15.52 5.59
N GLY A 147 -0.91 -16.53 4.76
CA GLY A 147 -1.05 -16.46 3.30
C GLY A 147 0.19 -15.91 2.58
N ALA A 148 1.29 -15.64 3.31
CA ALA A 148 2.59 -15.43 2.67
C ALA A 148 3.15 -16.75 2.12
N VAL A 149 3.83 -16.67 0.99
CA VAL A 149 4.52 -17.79 0.33
C VAL A 149 6.02 -17.49 0.23
N SER A 150 6.83 -18.49 -0.13
CA SER A 150 8.25 -18.27 -0.42
C SER A 150 8.45 -17.40 -1.67
N MET A 151 9.62 -16.80 -1.82
CA MET A 151 9.93 -15.96 -3.00
C MET A 151 9.93 -16.78 -4.30
N GLU A 152 10.35 -18.05 -4.23
CA GLU A 152 10.31 -18.98 -5.36
C GLU A 152 8.88 -19.35 -5.76
N GLU A 153 8.01 -19.63 -4.79
CA GLU A 153 6.58 -19.86 -5.02
C GLU A 153 5.90 -18.60 -5.58
N LEU A 154 6.27 -17.43 -5.08
CA LEU A 154 5.73 -16.16 -5.54
C LEU A 154 6.13 -15.85 -6.99
N ALA A 155 7.40 -16.05 -7.33
CA ALA A 155 7.89 -15.92 -8.70
C ALA A 155 7.14 -16.89 -9.64
N SER A 156 6.95 -18.14 -9.21
CA SER A 156 6.20 -19.14 -9.97
C SER A 156 4.74 -18.75 -10.15
N LEU A 157 4.11 -18.19 -9.11
CA LEU A 157 2.73 -17.71 -9.14
C LEU A 157 2.55 -16.56 -10.12
N LEU A 158 3.45 -15.57 -10.10
CA LEU A 158 3.41 -14.43 -11.02
C LEU A 158 3.69 -14.85 -12.46
N LEU A 159 4.66 -15.74 -12.70
CA LEU A 159 4.94 -16.29 -14.03
C LEU A 159 3.74 -17.05 -14.60
N LYS A 160 3.05 -17.83 -13.76
CA LYS A 160 1.83 -18.51 -14.16
C LYS A 160 0.73 -17.52 -14.54
N LYS A 161 0.52 -16.49 -13.72
CA LYS A 161 -0.44 -15.41 -14.00
C LYS A 161 -0.14 -14.68 -15.30
N LEU A 162 1.14 -14.37 -15.54
CA LEU A 162 1.60 -13.77 -16.80
C LEU A 162 1.28 -14.67 -18.01
N GLY A 163 1.48 -15.98 -17.87
CA GLY A 163 1.11 -16.97 -18.89
C GLY A 163 -0.39 -16.99 -19.16
N ASP A 164 -1.22 -16.96 -18.11
CA ASP A 164 -2.69 -16.93 -18.23
C ASP A 164 -3.16 -15.66 -18.97
N CYS A 165 -2.59 -14.48 -18.67
CA CYS A 165 -2.87 -13.23 -19.37
C CYS A 165 -2.50 -13.33 -20.87
N SER A 166 -1.34 -13.90 -21.19
CA SER A 166 -0.87 -14.07 -22.57
C SER A 166 -1.78 -15.00 -23.39
N ILE A 167 -2.23 -16.11 -22.79
CA ILE A 167 -3.16 -17.05 -23.43
C ILE A 167 -4.51 -16.39 -23.68
N HIS A 168 -5.02 -15.61 -22.72
CA HIS A 168 -6.28 -14.89 -22.86
C HIS A 168 -6.23 -13.87 -24.02
N MET A 169 -5.13 -13.13 -24.16
CA MET A 169 -4.93 -12.19 -25.28
C MET A 169 -4.83 -12.90 -26.63
N ASN A 170 -4.13 -14.04 -26.70
CA ASN A 170 -4.00 -14.82 -27.94
C ASN A 170 -5.32 -15.47 -28.37
N GLY A 171 -6.12 -15.96 -27.42
CA GLY A 171 -7.48 -16.37 -27.69
C GLY A 171 -8.27 -15.22 -28.32
N MET A 172 -8.21 -14.04 -27.70
CA MET A 172 -8.97 -12.86 -28.12
C MET A 172 -8.66 -12.33 -29.52
N MET A 173 -7.45 -12.55 -30.01
CA MET A 173 -7.05 -12.20 -31.38
C MET A 173 -7.54 -13.22 -32.43
N THR A 174 -7.94 -14.44 -32.04
CA THR A 174 -8.45 -15.46 -32.98
C THR A 174 -9.95 -15.34 -33.26
N TYR A 175 -10.71 -14.68 -32.39
CA TYR A 175 -12.10 -14.28 -32.64
C TYR A 175 -12.13 -12.80 -32.99
N LYS A 176 -12.39 -12.52 -34.27
CA LYS A 176 -12.54 -11.19 -34.89
C LYS A 176 -13.43 -10.25 -34.04
N SER A 177 -12.87 -9.55 -33.06
CA SER A 177 -13.52 -8.43 -32.38
C SER A 177 -12.46 -7.42 -31.96
N LEU A 178 -12.60 -6.22 -32.50
CA LEU A 178 -11.68 -5.10 -32.36
C LEU A 178 -12.02 -4.37 -31.06
N THR A 179 -11.54 -4.87 -29.91
CA THR A 179 -11.32 -4.13 -28.65
C THR A 179 -10.83 -5.12 -27.60
N VAL A 180 -9.53 -5.11 -27.27
CA VAL A 180 -9.03 -5.74 -26.05
C VAL A 180 -9.70 -5.01 -24.86
N PRO A 181 -10.28 -5.69 -23.86
CA PRO A 181 -10.91 -5.03 -22.73
C PRO A 181 -9.80 -4.37 -21.90
N ASP A 182 -10.02 -3.13 -21.49
CA ASP A 182 -9.07 -2.34 -20.70
C ASP A 182 -8.57 -3.11 -19.46
N ASP A 183 -9.48 -3.86 -18.84
CA ASP A 183 -9.23 -4.70 -17.66
C ASP A 183 -8.13 -5.77 -17.87
N ALA A 184 -8.00 -6.34 -19.07
CA ALA A 184 -7.00 -7.38 -19.35
C ALA A 184 -5.59 -6.79 -19.54
N LEU A 185 -5.50 -5.54 -20.01
CA LEU A 185 -4.24 -4.81 -20.12
C LEU A 185 -3.79 -4.27 -18.75
N SER A 186 -4.75 -3.89 -17.89
CA SER A 186 -4.48 -3.56 -16.49
C SER A 186 -3.90 -4.75 -15.74
N ASP A 187 -4.54 -5.94 -15.82
CA ASP A 187 -4.08 -7.16 -15.13
C ASP A 187 -2.66 -7.58 -15.57
N LEU A 188 -2.34 -7.45 -16.86
CA LEU A 188 -0.98 -7.69 -17.36
C LEU A 188 0.03 -6.68 -16.83
N GLY A 189 -0.32 -5.39 -16.85
CA GLY A 189 0.51 -4.31 -16.31
C GLY A 189 0.81 -4.49 -14.83
N ASP A 190 -0.20 -4.90 -14.06
CA ASP A 190 -0.09 -5.17 -12.63
C ASP A 190 0.83 -6.36 -12.35
N VAL A 191 0.67 -7.47 -13.08
CA VAL A 191 1.55 -8.64 -12.95
C VAL A 191 3.01 -8.31 -13.29
N MET A 192 3.25 -7.54 -14.36
CA MET A 192 4.61 -7.10 -14.71
C MET A 192 5.21 -6.20 -13.62
N SER A 193 4.42 -5.28 -13.06
CA SER A 193 4.86 -4.39 -11.99
C SER A 193 5.22 -5.17 -10.72
N LEU A 194 4.45 -6.21 -10.39
CA LEU A 194 4.75 -7.11 -9.26
C LEU A 194 6.02 -7.94 -9.52
N MET A 195 6.24 -8.39 -10.75
CA MET A 195 7.47 -9.10 -11.13
C MET A 195 8.71 -8.20 -11.04
N GLU A 196 8.61 -6.96 -11.52
CA GLU A 196 9.68 -5.97 -11.38
C GLU A 196 9.98 -5.71 -9.90
N LEU A 197 8.93 -5.54 -9.08
CA LEU A 197 9.08 -5.39 -7.64
C LEU A 197 9.86 -6.58 -7.03
N LEU A 198 9.51 -7.83 -7.35
CA LEU A 198 10.28 -8.98 -6.86
C LEU A 198 11.73 -8.97 -7.33
N ALA A 199 11.96 -8.67 -8.61
CA ALA A 199 13.31 -8.61 -9.16
C ALA A 199 14.19 -7.58 -8.42
N THR A 200 13.64 -6.43 -8.02
CA THR A 200 14.39 -5.43 -7.23
C THR A 200 14.73 -5.85 -5.80
N LYS A 201 14.12 -6.93 -5.28
CA LYS A 201 14.34 -7.41 -3.90
C LYS A 201 15.18 -8.67 -3.81
N MET A 202 15.39 -9.37 -4.92
CA MET A 202 16.12 -10.65 -4.98
C MET A 202 17.56 -10.53 -5.50
N VAL A 203 18.08 -9.31 -5.71
CA VAL A 203 19.44 -9.01 -6.21
C VAL A 203 20.30 -8.45 -5.08
#